data_AF-A0A7S2LZC3-F1
#
_entry.id   AF-A0A7S2LZC3-F1
#
_cell.length_a   1.000
_cell.length_b   1.000
_cell.length_c   1.000
_cell.angle_alpha   90.00
_cell.angle_beta   90.00
_cell.angle_gamma   90.00
#
_symmetry.space_group_name_H-M   'P 1'
#
loop_
_entity.id
_entity.type
_entity.pdbx_description
1 polymer ?
#
loop_
_entity_poly.entity_id
_entity_poly.type
_entity_poly.pdbx_seq_one_letter_code
_entity_poly.pdbx_strand_id
1 'polypeptide(L)'
;ELTSNYTSFTGKWKPIFQGRYMEAPTIFQRGEKYYFIGSGCTAWKPNAARSAVSTSVWGPWTELRNPCRGEDADTTFHSQSTYVLPINNGKGGEERFMFAADRWNEKNLSDSRYVWLPIEFGAAEDEGNGGEEGPTIHWQDE
;
A
#
# COMPACT_ATOMS: atom_id res chain seq x y z
N GLU A 1 -17.10 -8.29 3.95
CA GLU A 1 -16.75 -9.65 4.41
C GLU A 1 -17.32 -10.65 3.41
N LEU A 2 -16.51 -11.66 3.07
CA LEU A 2 -16.90 -12.70 2.12
C LEU A 2 -17.48 -13.91 2.86
N THR A 3 -18.32 -14.68 2.19
CA THR A 3 -18.76 -15.99 2.68
C THR A 3 -17.56 -16.92 2.85
N SER A 4 -17.69 -17.98 3.65
CA SER A 4 -16.57 -18.92 3.94
C SER A 4 -15.99 -19.61 2.71
N ASN A 5 -16.74 -19.68 1.60
CA ASN A 5 -16.29 -20.21 0.31
C ASN A 5 -15.80 -19.12 -0.67
N TYR A 6 -15.78 -17.85 -0.24
CA TYR A 6 -15.33 -16.68 -1.00
C TYR A 6 -16.08 -16.35 -2.30
N THR A 7 -17.27 -16.92 -2.53
CA THR A 7 -18.05 -16.67 -3.75
C THR A 7 -19.18 -15.65 -3.60
N SER A 8 -19.41 -15.12 -2.39
CA SER A 8 -20.46 -14.12 -2.13
C SER A 8 -20.11 -13.23 -0.94
N PHE A 9 -20.96 -12.24 -0.67
CA PHE A 9 -20.84 -11.34 0.48
C PHE A 9 -21.78 -11.77 1.61
N THR A 10 -21.33 -11.63 2.86
CA THR A 10 -22.17 -11.89 4.04
C THR A 10 -23.16 -10.76 4.35
N GLY A 11 -23.03 -9.61 3.68
CA GLY A 11 -23.74 -8.38 4.00
C GLY A 11 -23.06 -7.51 5.06
N LYS A 12 -22.00 -8.00 5.72
CA LYS A 12 -21.18 -7.20 6.63
C LYS A 12 -20.12 -6.42 5.86
N TRP A 13 -20.22 -5.10 5.88
CA TRP A 13 -19.28 -4.17 5.26
C TRP A 13 -19.20 -2.88 6.08
N LYS A 14 -18.15 -2.08 5.84
CA LYS A 14 -17.99 -0.77 6.46
C LYS A 14 -17.32 0.19 5.49
N PRO A 15 -17.82 1.43 5.34
CA PRO A 15 -17.12 2.45 4.55
C PRO A 15 -15.90 2.96 5.33
N ILE A 16 -14.74 2.97 4.67
CA ILE A 16 -13.48 3.48 5.21
C ILE A 16 -13.01 4.62 4.29
N PHE A 17 -12.33 5.64 4.84
CA PHE A 17 -11.79 6.79 4.09
C PHE A 17 -12.83 7.55 3.25
N GLN A 18 -14.06 7.70 3.76
CA GLN A 18 -15.13 8.42 3.05
C GLN A 18 -14.71 9.85 2.70
N GLY A 19 -14.95 10.26 1.45
CA GLY A 19 -14.58 11.59 0.94
C GLY A 19 -13.09 11.80 0.70
N ARG A 20 -12.24 10.77 0.89
CA ARG A 20 -10.79 10.90 0.68
C ARG A 20 -10.37 10.65 -0.78
N TYR A 21 -11.18 9.98 -1.60
CA TYR A 21 -10.82 9.61 -2.99
C TYR A 21 -9.53 8.77 -3.06
N MET A 22 -9.47 7.72 -2.24
CA MET A 22 -8.37 6.74 -2.24
C MET A 22 -8.72 5.57 -3.17
N GLU A 23 -7.91 5.37 -4.20
CA GLU A 23 -8.07 4.36 -5.24
C GLU A 23 -6.94 3.32 -5.19
N ALA A 24 -7.06 2.26 -5.99
CA ALA A 24 -6.06 1.18 -6.07
C ALA A 24 -5.68 0.57 -4.70
N PRO A 25 -6.68 0.15 -3.89
CA PRO A 25 -6.49 -0.21 -2.49
C PRO A 25 -5.61 -1.45 -2.33
N THR A 26 -4.51 -1.30 -1.61
CA THR A 26 -3.54 -2.37 -1.36
C THR A 26 -3.40 -2.58 0.14
N ILE A 27 -3.89 -3.72 0.64
CA ILE A 27 -3.91 -4.04 2.08
C ILE A 27 -3.02 -5.25 2.36
N PHE A 28 -2.27 -5.21 3.45
CA PHE A 28 -1.48 -6.32 3.97
C PHE A 28 -1.44 -6.29 5.50
N GLN A 29 -1.02 -7.40 6.10
CA GLN A 29 -0.91 -7.53 7.55
C GLN A 29 0.55 -7.81 7.91
N ARG A 30 1.06 -7.13 8.95
CA ARG A 30 2.36 -7.39 9.60
C ARG A 30 2.11 -7.42 11.11
N GLY A 31 2.47 -8.53 11.76
CA GLY A 31 2.07 -8.80 13.14
C GLY A 31 0.55 -8.66 13.36
N GLU A 32 0.16 -7.88 14.37
CA GLU A 32 -1.24 -7.64 14.74
C GLU A 32 -1.87 -6.41 14.04
N LYS A 33 -1.14 -5.78 13.12
CA LYS A 33 -1.57 -4.56 12.43
C LYS A 33 -1.85 -4.81 10.96
N TYR A 34 -2.92 -4.20 10.47
CA TYR A 34 -3.26 -4.05 9.07
C TYR A 34 -2.70 -2.73 8.56
N TYR A 35 -2.08 -2.77 7.39
CA TYR A 35 -1.56 -1.61 6.69
C TYR A 35 -2.30 -1.47 5.36
N PHE A 36 -2.51 -0.22 4.97
CA PHE A 36 -3.13 0.18 3.71
C PHE A 36 -2.16 1.08 2.96
N ILE A 37 -2.07 0.86 1.65
CA ILE A 37 -1.46 1.78 0.69
C ILE A 37 -2.49 2.00 -0.42
N GLY A 38 -2.67 3.24 -0.85
CA GLY A 38 -3.54 3.57 -1.97
C GLY A 38 -3.07 4.80 -2.73
N SER A 39 -3.65 5.01 -3.90
CA SER A 39 -3.39 6.16 -4.76
C SER A 39 -4.50 7.22 -4.62
N GLY A 40 -4.24 8.43 -5.10
CA GLY A 40 -5.29 9.39 -5.43
C GLY A 40 -6.02 9.03 -6.73
N CYS A 41 -7.16 9.69 -6.97
CA CYS A 41 -7.99 9.49 -8.16
C CYS A 41 -7.61 10.48 -9.28
N THR A 42 -6.55 10.19 -10.05
CA THR A 42 -6.07 11.03 -11.16
C THR A 42 -5.95 10.26 -12.49
N ALA A 43 -6.78 9.23 -12.66
CA ALA A 43 -6.74 8.32 -13.81
C ALA A 43 -5.33 7.73 -14.03
N TRP A 44 -4.75 7.88 -15.22
CA TRP A 44 -3.43 7.34 -15.57
C TRP A 44 -2.26 8.13 -15.00
N LYS A 45 -2.47 9.38 -14.56
CA LYS A 45 -1.39 10.22 -14.05
C LYS A 45 -0.97 9.70 -12.67
N PRO A 46 0.32 9.38 -12.46
CA PRO A 46 0.81 8.96 -11.14
C PRO A 46 0.70 10.11 -10.14
N ASN A 47 0.57 9.75 -8.86
CA ASN A 47 0.35 10.69 -7.76
C ASN A 47 0.98 10.16 -6.46
N ALA A 48 0.99 11.00 -5.44
CA ALA A 48 1.53 10.64 -4.13
C ALA A 48 0.66 9.56 -3.48
N ALA A 49 1.28 8.43 -3.15
CA ALA A 49 0.62 7.37 -2.40
C ALA A 49 0.21 7.88 -1.00
N ARG A 50 -0.82 7.24 -0.46
CA ARG A 50 -1.29 7.43 0.92
C ARG A 50 -1.18 6.12 1.65
N SER A 51 -0.90 6.18 2.95
CA SER A 51 -0.88 4.99 3.78
C SER A 51 -1.67 5.17 5.06
N ALA A 52 -2.08 4.06 5.66
CA ALA A 52 -2.82 4.03 6.92
C ALA A 52 -2.59 2.72 7.66
N VAL A 53 -2.83 2.72 8.96
CA VAL A 53 -2.68 1.55 9.83
C VAL A 53 -3.90 1.35 10.73
N SER A 54 -4.19 0.10 11.08
CA SER A 54 -5.27 -0.27 12.00
C SER A 54 -4.99 -1.62 12.65
N THR A 55 -5.48 -1.84 13.87
CA THR A 55 -5.50 -3.17 14.52
C THR A 55 -6.67 -4.04 14.05
N SER A 56 -7.54 -3.52 13.18
CA SER A 56 -8.66 -4.25 12.58
C SER A 56 -8.90 -3.80 11.15
N VAL A 57 -9.18 -4.72 10.23
CA VAL A 57 -9.62 -4.37 8.86
C VAL A 57 -10.88 -3.48 8.87
N TRP A 58 -11.67 -3.56 9.94
CA TRP A 58 -12.86 -2.74 10.17
C TRP A 58 -12.57 -1.34 10.74
N GLY A 59 -11.30 -0.99 10.94
CA GLY A 59 -10.88 0.27 11.56
C GLY A 59 -11.16 0.36 13.07
N PRO A 60 -11.02 1.55 13.66
CA PRO A 60 -10.66 2.81 13.00
C PRO A 60 -9.27 2.75 12.36
N TRP A 61 -9.11 3.39 11.20
CA TRP A 61 -7.83 3.50 10.51
C TRP A 61 -7.19 4.84 10.85
N THR A 62 -5.92 4.81 11.23
CA THR A 62 -5.09 6.00 11.43
C THR A 62 -4.32 6.25 10.14
N GLU A 63 -4.54 7.42 9.52
CA GLU A 63 -3.75 7.81 8.35
C GLU A 63 -2.31 8.11 8.74
N LEU A 64 -1.40 7.64 7.90
CA LEU A 64 0.04 7.86 7.97
C LEU A 64 0.45 8.78 6.82
N ARG A 65 1.74 9.15 6.75
CA ARG A 65 2.26 9.94 5.63
C ARG A 65 2.31 9.14 4.32
N ASN A 66 2.67 9.81 3.21
CA ASN A 66 3.06 9.11 1.97
C ASN A 66 4.07 8.02 2.34
N PRO A 67 3.95 6.73 1.93
CA PRO A 67 4.95 5.72 2.26
C PRO A 67 6.23 5.85 1.43
N CYS A 68 6.19 6.48 0.26
CA CYS A 68 7.35 6.64 -0.61
C CYS A 68 8.32 7.72 -0.11
N ARG A 69 9.62 7.50 -0.32
CA ARG A 69 10.72 8.39 0.10
C ARG A 69 11.69 8.59 -1.07
N GLY A 70 12.35 9.76 -1.08
CA GLY A 70 13.35 10.09 -2.08
C GLY A 70 12.78 10.78 -3.32
N GLU A 71 13.57 10.78 -4.40
CA GLU A 71 13.20 11.35 -5.70
C GLU A 71 11.93 10.67 -6.25
N ASP A 72 11.04 11.44 -6.87
CA ASP A 72 9.78 10.97 -7.44
C ASP A 72 8.79 10.29 -6.47
N ALA A 73 9.00 10.38 -5.16
CA ALA A 73 8.08 9.84 -4.15
C ALA A 73 6.65 10.42 -4.24
N ASP A 74 6.51 11.68 -4.67
CA ASP A 74 5.20 12.34 -4.88
C ASP A 74 4.46 11.85 -6.13
N THR A 75 5.07 10.92 -6.88
CA THR A 75 4.44 10.19 -7.99
C THR A 75 4.46 8.68 -7.76
N THR A 76 4.81 8.23 -6.55
CA THR A 76 5.01 6.80 -6.26
C THR A 76 5.99 6.19 -7.28
N PHE A 77 7.07 6.90 -7.60
CA PHE A 77 8.07 6.51 -8.60
C PHE A 77 7.46 6.26 -9.99
N HIS A 78 6.59 7.17 -10.42
CA HIS A 78 5.80 7.08 -11.65
C HIS A 78 4.98 5.78 -11.74
N SER A 79 4.33 5.38 -10.65
CA SER A 79 3.54 4.14 -10.61
C SER A 79 2.26 4.27 -9.78
N GLN A 80 1.43 3.23 -9.81
CA GLN A 80 0.20 3.12 -9.01
C GLN A 80 0.18 1.75 -8.31
N SER A 81 -0.15 1.75 -7.01
CA SER A 81 -0.18 0.53 -6.18
C SER A 81 -1.12 -0.54 -6.74
N THR A 82 -0.70 -1.81 -6.71
CA THR A 82 -1.52 -2.93 -7.21
C THR A 82 -1.63 -4.06 -6.18
N TYR A 83 -0.52 -4.43 -5.53
CA TYR A 83 -0.50 -5.50 -4.53
C TYR A 83 0.71 -5.36 -3.60
N VAL A 84 0.64 -5.99 -2.44
CA VAL A 84 1.81 -6.23 -1.58
C VAL A 84 1.97 -7.73 -1.42
N LEU A 85 3.11 -8.25 -1.87
CA LEU A 85 3.45 -9.67 -1.79
C LEU A 85 4.23 -9.94 -0.49
N PRO A 86 3.69 -10.74 0.46
CA PRO A 86 4.47 -11.22 1.59
C PRO A 86 5.56 -12.19 1.12
N ILE A 87 6.80 -11.89 1.47
CA ILE A 87 7.97 -12.72 1.19
C ILE A 87 8.26 -13.56 2.44
N ASN A 88 7.62 -14.72 2.52
CA ASN A 88 7.76 -15.63 3.65
C ASN A 88 9.12 -16.34 3.62
N ASN A 89 9.96 -16.10 4.63
CA ASN A 89 11.30 -16.71 4.75
C ASN A 89 11.32 -18.05 5.51
N GLY A 90 10.17 -18.72 5.62
CA GLY A 90 10.03 -19.90 6.48
C GLY A 90 9.81 -19.56 7.96
N LYS A 91 9.60 -20.58 8.79
CA LYS A 91 9.28 -20.43 10.22
C LYS A 91 10.50 -19.90 11.00
N GLY A 92 10.56 -18.59 11.24
CA GLY A 92 11.56 -17.94 12.09
C GLY A 92 12.30 -16.77 11.45
N GLY A 93 12.07 -16.47 10.17
CA GLY A 93 12.60 -15.26 9.54
C GLY A 93 11.72 -14.03 9.78
N GLU A 94 12.31 -12.84 9.64
CA GLU A 94 11.58 -11.57 9.68
C GLU A 94 10.53 -11.50 8.56
N GLU A 95 9.37 -10.89 8.86
CA GLU A 95 8.32 -10.61 7.88
C GLU A 95 8.84 -9.60 6.86
N ARG A 96 8.89 -10.01 5.58
CA ARG A 96 9.31 -9.15 4.46
C ARG A 96 8.17 -8.97 3.48
N PHE A 97 8.12 -7.82 2.83
CA PHE A 97 7.06 -7.49 1.90
C PHE A 97 7.63 -6.82 0.65
N MET A 98 7.08 -7.15 -0.51
CA MET A 98 7.39 -6.52 -1.78
C MET A 98 6.18 -5.69 -2.20
N PHE A 99 6.37 -4.38 -2.35
CA PHE A 99 5.40 -3.48 -2.96
C PHE A 99 5.41 -3.71 -4.47
N ALA A 100 4.26 -4.04 -5.03
CA ALA A 100 4.04 -4.11 -6.46
C ALA A 100 3.16 -2.95 -6.92
N ALA A 101 3.58 -2.33 -8.01
CA ALA A 101 2.86 -1.24 -8.65
C ALA A 101 3.00 -1.29 -10.18
N ASP A 102 2.03 -0.68 -10.85
CA ASP A 102 1.96 -0.57 -12.30
C ASP A 102 2.40 0.84 -12.74
N ARG A 103 3.34 0.90 -13.69
CA ARG A 103 3.71 2.11 -14.44
C ARG A 103 2.94 2.10 -15.75
N TRP A 104 1.76 2.70 -15.72
CA TRP A 104 0.82 2.67 -16.83
C TRP A 104 1.30 3.46 -18.05
N ASN A 105 1.16 2.86 -19.23
CA ASN A 105 1.25 3.56 -20.52
C ASN A 105 -0.16 3.69 -21.12
N GLU A 106 -0.81 4.84 -20.90
CA GLU A 106 -2.20 5.08 -21.33
C GLU A 106 -2.41 4.92 -22.85
N LYS A 107 -1.35 5.09 -23.65
CA LYS A 107 -1.41 5.00 -25.12
C LYS A 107 -1.22 3.57 -25.61
N ASN A 108 -0.65 2.69 -24.80
CA ASN A 108 -0.39 1.30 -25.12
C ASN A 108 -0.32 0.45 -23.85
N LEU A 109 -1.48 -0.01 -23.37
CA LEU A 109 -1.57 -0.69 -22.08
C LEU A 109 -0.70 -1.95 -21.97
N SER A 110 -0.49 -2.68 -23.07
CA SER A 110 0.37 -3.87 -23.10
C SER A 110 1.87 -3.56 -22.95
N ASP A 111 2.28 -2.31 -23.14
CA ASP A 111 3.63 -1.82 -22.93
C ASP A 111 3.79 -1.10 -21.57
N SER A 112 2.77 -1.18 -20.70
CA SER A 112 2.92 -0.77 -19.30
C SER A 112 3.98 -1.61 -18.60
N ARG A 113 4.63 -1.03 -17.58
CA ARG A 113 5.74 -1.66 -16.86
C ARG A 113 5.40 -1.86 -15.39
N TYR A 114 6.26 -2.56 -14.68
CA TYR A 114 6.08 -2.90 -13.27
C TYR A 114 7.16 -2.25 -12.42
N VAL A 115 6.77 -1.79 -11.23
CA VAL A 115 7.67 -1.28 -10.19
C VAL A 115 7.53 -2.19 -8.98
N TRP A 116 8.61 -2.89 -8.63
CA TRP A 116 8.65 -3.84 -7.52
C TRP A 116 9.74 -3.40 -6.56
N LEU A 117 9.37 -2.97 -5.36
CA LEU A 117 10.29 -2.40 -4.37
C LEU A 117 10.06 -3.02 -2.99
N PRO A 118 11.11 -3.24 -2.19
CA PRO A 118 10.94 -3.73 -0.82
C PRO A 118 10.18 -2.69 0.03
N ILE A 119 9.34 -3.17 0.94
CA ILE A 119 8.77 -2.35 2.01
C ILE A 119 9.65 -2.51 3.25
N GLU A 120 10.06 -1.38 3.80
CA GLU A 120 10.83 -1.28 5.01
C GLU A 120 9.98 -0.74 6.16
N PHE A 121 10.44 -0.98 7.39
CA PHE A 121 9.76 -0.61 8.62
C PHE A 121 10.81 -0.19 9.66
N GLY A 122 10.69 0.99 10.25
CA GLY A 122 11.64 1.46 11.26
C GLY A 122 11.37 2.86 11.81
N ALA A 123 11.50 3.02 13.13
CA ALA A 123 11.13 4.24 13.86
C ALA A 123 11.86 5.53 13.40
N ALA A 124 13.12 5.42 12.95
CA ALA A 124 13.90 6.57 12.47
C ALA A 124 13.32 7.16 11.17
N GLU A 125 12.60 6.35 10.39
CA GLU A 125 12.00 6.79 9.13
C GLU A 125 10.54 7.23 9.29
N ASP A 126 10.01 7.36 10.51
CA ASP A 126 8.57 7.53 10.75
C ASP A 126 8.20 8.68 11.69
N GLU A 127 9.13 9.61 11.99
CA GLU A 127 8.91 10.76 12.89
C GLU A 127 7.68 11.63 12.52
N GLY A 128 7.12 11.49 11.32
CA GLY A 128 5.91 12.19 10.86
C GLY A 128 4.58 11.44 11.01
N ASN A 129 4.57 10.19 11.51
CA ASN A 129 3.37 9.34 11.56
C ASN A 129 2.59 9.42 12.89
N GLY A 130 2.82 10.46 13.71
CA GLY A 130 2.12 10.62 14.99
C GLY A 130 2.43 9.52 16.01
N GLY A 131 3.60 8.88 15.90
CA GLY A 131 4.08 7.82 16.80
C GLY A 131 3.77 6.39 16.32
N GLU A 132 3.08 6.22 15.19
CA GLU A 132 2.88 4.91 14.58
C GLU A 132 4.02 4.54 13.62
N GLU A 133 4.54 3.33 13.74
CA GLU A 133 5.43 2.73 12.74
C GLU A 133 4.64 2.51 11.43
N GLY A 134 5.22 2.92 10.31
CA GLY A 134 4.61 2.88 8.98
C GLY A 134 5.50 2.18 7.95
N PRO A 135 4.92 1.79 6.80
CA PRO A 135 5.70 1.27 5.70
C PRO A 135 6.47 2.39 5.01
N THR A 136 7.75 2.17 4.74
CA THR A 136 8.56 3.04 3.88
C THR A 136 8.99 2.29 2.61
N ILE A 137 9.04 3.03 1.50
CA ILE A 137 9.40 2.50 0.18
C ILE A 137 10.36 3.50 -0.45
N HIS A 138 11.53 3.03 -0.86
CA HIS A 138 12.55 3.81 -1.53
C HIS A 138 12.76 3.27 -2.94
N TRP A 139 13.02 4.16 -3.90
CA TRP A 139 13.47 3.74 -5.22
C TRP A 139 14.84 3.08 -5.11
N GLN A 140 15.04 1.98 -5.83
CA GLN A 140 16.30 1.25 -5.90
C GLN A 140 16.56 0.90 -7.36
N ASP A 141 17.24 1.80 -8.06
CA ASP A 141 18.06 1.41 -9.21
C ASP A 141 19.48 1.23 -8.69
N GLU A 142 20.18 0.21 -9.19
CA GLU A 142 21.58 -0.10 -8.83
C GLU A 142 22.49 1.11 -8.66
#